data_AF-A0A2G9QDP7-F1
#
_entry.id   AF-A0A2G9QDP7-F1
#
_cell.length_a   1.000
_cell.length_b   1.000
_cell.length_c   1.000
_cell.angle_alpha   90.00
_cell.angle_beta   90.00
_cell.angle_gamma   90.00
#
_symmetry.space_group_name_H-M   'P 1'
#
loop_
_entity.id
_entity.type
_entity.pdbx_description
1 polymer ?
#
loop_
_entity_poly.entity_id
_entity_poly.type
_entity_poly.pdbx_seq_one_letter_code
_entity_poly.pdbx_strand_id
1 'polypeptide(L)'
;MFRCSRTLQFSLRLIQTRSKSSDALLEQMKHCRHDYQLFQLVGLNKPLLSVNHVTFAFKLLWQIQKERNGPRTLEEIHNHPEFIALRSLAENKVSCMKDKDLVDTLYSVIRLGVNSHHTLVQQLTVEGWKRLERYVLKYLNPKTKMGLSDVGRNRESPRGTPKDGVWGHFVQNGK
;
A
#
# COMPACT_ATOMS: atom_id res chain seq x y z
N MET A 1 -0.82 -27.00 37.38
CA MET A 1 -0.42 -27.24 35.97
C MET A 1 0.22 -25.98 35.42
N PHE A 2 1.35 -26.13 34.75
CA PHE A 2 2.45 -25.17 34.70
C PHE A 2 2.14 -23.86 33.95
N ARG A 3 2.36 -22.74 34.66
CA ARG A 3 2.38 -21.37 34.13
C ARG A 3 3.75 -21.13 33.50
N CYS A 4 3.83 -21.01 32.18
CA CYS A 4 5.06 -20.59 31.49
C CYS A 4 4.75 -19.43 30.54
N SER A 5 4.66 -18.22 31.11
CA SER A 5 4.45 -16.97 30.36
C SER A 5 5.42 -15.88 30.81
N ARG A 6 6.69 -16.23 31.08
CA ARG A 6 7.67 -15.26 31.58
C ARG A 6 9.07 -15.32 30.98
N THR A 7 9.34 -16.17 30.00
CA THR A 7 10.67 -16.24 29.37
C THR A 7 10.84 -15.36 28.13
N LEU A 8 9.75 -14.82 27.55
CA LEU A 8 9.81 -13.95 26.37
C LEU A 8 10.06 -12.45 26.68
N GLN A 9 10.06 -12.04 27.95
CA GLN A 9 10.22 -10.63 28.34
C GLN A 9 11.68 -10.20 28.60
N PHE A 10 12.64 -11.12 28.55
CA PHE A 10 14.04 -10.84 28.88
C PHE A 10 14.95 -10.71 27.66
N SER A 11 14.58 -11.27 26.50
CA SER A 11 15.40 -11.18 25.27
C SER A 11 15.30 -9.83 24.55
N LEU A 12 14.27 -9.02 24.81
CA LEU A 12 14.12 -7.68 24.23
C LEU A 12 14.97 -6.60 24.93
N ARG A 13 15.55 -6.90 26.11
CA ARG A 13 16.30 -5.93 26.91
C ARG A 13 17.81 -5.92 26.66
N LEU A 14 18.34 -6.84 25.84
CA LEU A 14 19.78 -6.96 25.59
C LEU A 14 20.29 -6.23 24.33
N ILE A 15 19.42 -5.58 23.56
CA ILE A 15 19.81 -4.82 22.36
C ILE A 15 19.87 -3.34 22.69
N GLN A 16 20.73 -2.97 23.64
CA GLN A 16 20.96 -1.58 24.00
C GLN A 16 22.46 -1.25 23.94
N THR A 17 23.05 -1.47 22.77
CA THR A 17 24.40 -1.01 22.43
C THR A 17 24.37 -0.15 21.16
N ARG A 18 24.02 1.12 21.39
CA ARG A 18 24.46 2.37 20.74
C ARG A 18 25.07 2.31 19.31
N SER A 19 24.40 2.95 18.35
CA SER A 19 25.03 3.70 17.24
C SER A 19 24.06 4.73 16.62
N LYS A 20 24.57 5.95 16.41
CA LYS A 20 24.07 7.08 15.59
C LYS A 20 22.61 7.03 15.12
N SER A 21 21.69 7.70 15.85
CA SER A 21 20.30 7.98 15.46
C SER A 21 19.51 6.83 14.80
N SER A 22 19.84 5.58 15.14
CA SER A 22 19.21 4.40 14.59
C SER A 22 17.83 4.24 15.21
N ASP A 23 16.79 4.20 14.38
CA ASP A 23 15.44 3.94 14.84
C ASP A 23 15.36 2.53 15.43
N ALA A 24 15.31 2.43 16.76
CA ALA A 24 15.42 1.16 17.47
C ALA A 24 14.29 0.19 17.08
N LEU A 25 13.10 0.70 16.75
CA LEU A 25 11.98 -0.13 16.33
C LEU A 25 12.22 -0.69 14.92
N LEU A 26 12.75 0.12 14.01
CA LEU A 26 13.14 -0.35 12.68
C LEU A 26 14.21 -1.45 12.76
N GLU A 27 15.19 -1.31 13.67
CA GLU A 27 16.19 -2.34 13.91
C GLU A 27 15.56 -3.62 14.45
N GLN A 28 14.61 -3.53 15.39
CA GLN A 28 13.89 -4.72 15.87
C GLN A 28 13.12 -5.42 14.73
N MET A 29 12.45 -4.65 13.86
CA MET A 29 11.74 -5.21 12.71
C MET A 29 12.70 -5.96 11.77
N LYS A 30 13.91 -5.44 11.49
CA LYS A 30 14.90 -6.11 10.61
C LYS A 30 15.32 -7.52 11.09
N HIS A 31 15.19 -7.79 12.39
CA HIS A 31 15.51 -9.09 12.97
C HIS A 31 14.34 -10.07 12.94
N CYS A 32 13.12 -9.63 12.57
CA CYS A 32 11.99 -10.53 12.42
C CYS A 32 12.23 -11.49 11.24
N ARG A 33 12.01 -12.77 11.49
CA ARG A 33 12.05 -13.85 10.49
C ARG A 33 10.68 -14.44 10.20
N HIS A 34 9.71 -14.13 11.06
CA HIS A 34 8.36 -14.64 10.98
C HIS A 34 7.33 -13.53 11.15
N ASP A 35 6.18 -13.70 10.51
CA ASP A 35 5.04 -12.79 10.52
C ASP A 35 4.54 -12.52 11.94
N TYR A 36 4.47 -13.53 12.82
CA TYR A 36 4.04 -13.35 14.20
C TYR A 36 4.95 -12.40 15.01
N GLN A 37 6.26 -12.42 14.77
CA GLN A 37 7.21 -11.53 15.46
C GLN A 37 6.99 -10.09 15.02
N LEU A 38 6.83 -9.89 13.71
CA LEU A 38 6.52 -8.59 13.13
C LEU A 38 5.17 -8.07 13.63
N PHE A 39 4.14 -8.91 13.65
CA PHE A 39 2.82 -8.54 14.16
C PHE A 39 2.86 -8.21 15.65
N GLN A 40 3.61 -8.95 16.47
CA GLN A 40 3.77 -8.59 17.87
C GLN A 40 4.39 -7.20 18.05
N LEU A 41 5.44 -6.87 17.28
CA LEU A 41 6.06 -5.53 17.33
C LEU A 41 5.09 -4.44 16.87
N VAL A 42 4.36 -4.66 15.77
CA VAL A 42 3.32 -3.74 15.29
C VAL A 42 2.23 -3.56 16.34
N GLY A 43 1.80 -4.65 16.96
CA GLY A 43 0.77 -4.70 17.99
C GLY A 43 1.11 -3.85 19.21
N LEU A 44 2.35 -3.96 19.69
CA LEU A 44 2.84 -3.21 20.86
C LEU A 44 3.10 -1.74 20.59
N ASN A 45 3.37 -1.36 19.34
CA ASN A 45 3.85 -0.03 18.99
C ASN A 45 2.89 0.76 18.08
N LYS A 46 1.64 0.31 17.87
CA LYS A 46 0.65 0.92 16.93
C LYS A 46 0.65 2.46 16.87
N PRO A 47 0.54 3.21 17.99
CA PRO A 47 0.47 4.67 17.93
C PRO A 47 1.82 5.33 17.56
N LEU A 48 2.93 4.63 17.74
CA LEU A 48 4.30 5.13 17.50
C LEU A 48 4.81 4.79 16.09
N LEU A 49 4.04 4.03 15.29
CA LEU A 49 4.46 3.66 13.94
C LEU A 49 4.45 4.89 13.02
N SER A 50 5.65 5.26 12.57
CA SER A 50 5.87 6.27 11.55
C SER A 50 5.56 5.71 10.16
N VAL A 51 5.53 6.58 9.14
CA VAL A 51 5.45 6.15 7.75
C VAL A 51 6.54 5.12 7.42
N ASN A 52 7.79 5.38 7.84
CA ASN A 52 8.90 4.49 7.56
C ASN A 52 8.69 3.10 8.17
N HIS A 53 8.17 3.04 9.41
CA HIS A 53 7.82 1.78 10.07
C HIS A 53 6.74 1.02 9.33
N VAL A 54 5.68 1.70 8.91
CA VAL A 54 4.57 1.07 8.19
C VAL A 54 5.03 0.52 6.84
N THR A 55 5.74 1.33 6.05
CA THR A 55 6.31 0.90 4.76
C THR A 55 7.26 -0.27 4.93
N PHE A 56 8.14 -0.22 5.94
CA PHE A 56 9.08 -1.30 6.21
C PHE A 56 8.36 -2.59 6.65
N ALA A 57 7.32 -2.48 7.47
CA ALA A 57 6.53 -3.62 7.89
C ALA A 57 5.88 -4.35 6.71
N PHE A 58 5.28 -3.62 5.76
CA PHE A 58 4.69 -4.23 4.57
C PHE A 58 5.73 -4.94 3.71
N LYS A 59 6.88 -4.30 3.47
CA LYS A 59 7.99 -4.89 2.72
C LYS A 59 8.49 -6.17 3.37
N LEU A 60 8.74 -6.11 4.68
CA LEU A 60 9.26 -7.26 5.43
C LEU A 60 8.25 -8.40 5.47
N LEU A 61 6.97 -8.10 5.68
CA LEU A 61 5.92 -9.11 5.65
C LEU A 61 5.86 -9.81 4.29
N TRP A 62 5.97 -9.03 3.20
CA TRP A 62 6.09 -9.60 1.86
C TRP A 62 7.34 -10.47 1.69
N GLN A 63 8.50 -10.04 2.20
CA GLN A 63 9.74 -10.84 2.15
C GLN A 63 9.60 -12.15 2.91
N ILE A 64 9.07 -12.11 4.14
CA ILE A 64 8.80 -13.30 4.95
C ILE A 64 7.87 -14.25 4.19
N GLN A 65 6.81 -13.74 3.54
CA GLN A 65 5.91 -14.56 2.75
C GLN A 65 6.58 -15.16 1.52
N LYS A 66 7.46 -14.41 0.86
CA LYS A 66 8.21 -14.86 -0.33
C LYS A 66 9.20 -15.98 0.02
N GLU A 67 9.85 -15.92 1.17
CA GLU A 67 10.86 -16.90 1.60
C GLU A 67 10.26 -18.16 2.23
N ARG A 68 8.94 -18.16 2.48
CA ARG A 68 8.27 -19.26 3.17
C ARG A 68 7.91 -20.39 2.20
N ASN A 69 8.49 -21.57 2.43
CA ASN A 69 8.14 -22.83 1.77
C ASN A 69 7.00 -23.57 2.51
N GLY A 70 5.85 -22.94 2.75
CA GLY A 70 4.78 -23.57 3.53
C GLY A 70 3.41 -22.89 3.45
N PRO A 71 2.34 -23.57 3.91
CA PRO A 71 0.96 -23.35 3.47
C PRO A 71 0.17 -22.29 4.25
N ARG A 72 0.79 -21.43 5.07
CA ARG A 72 0.03 -20.33 5.68
C ARG A 72 -0.48 -19.47 4.53
N THR A 73 -1.80 -19.53 4.32
CA THR A 73 -2.45 -18.89 3.19
C THR A 73 -2.41 -17.38 3.40
N LEU A 74 -2.45 -16.63 2.30
CA LEU A 74 -2.65 -15.19 2.40
C LEU A 74 -3.90 -14.88 3.26
N GLU A 75 -4.91 -15.74 3.26
CA GLU A 75 -6.11 -15.60 4.09
C GLU A 75 -5.80 -15.52 5.59
N GLU A 76 -4.89 -16.35 6.12
CA GLU A 76 -4.50 -16.28 7.54
C GLU A 76 -3.83 -14.94 7.88
N ILE A 77 -3.03 -14.39 6.97
CA ILE A 77 -2.42 -13.06 7.13
C ILE A 77 -3.49 -11.98 7.09
N HIS A 78 -4.43 -12.08 6.14
CA HIS A 78 -5.48 -11.08 5.94
C HIS A 78 -6.44 -10.97 7.12
N ASN A 79 -6.71 -12.10 7.77
CA ASN A 79 -7.57 -12.20 8.94
C ASN A 79 -6.84 -11.84 10.24
N HIS A 80 -5.52 -11.62 10.22
CA HIS A 80 -4.75 -11.27 11.40
C HIS A 80 -5.08 -9.84 11.87
N PRO A 81 -5.43 -9.61 13.16
CA PRO A 81 -5.84 -8.29 13.64
C PRO A 81 -4.77 -7.21 13.46
N GLU A 82 -3.50 -7.56 13.64
CA GLU A 82 -2.35 -6.68 13.43
C GLU A 82 -2.15 -6.33 11.96
N PHE A 83 -2.49 -7.22 11.02
CA PHE A 83 -2.47 -6.90 9.60
C PHE A 83 -3.62 -5.96 9.22
N ILE A 84 -4.81 -6.16 9.77
CA ILE A 84 -5.94 -5.22 9.65
C ILE A 84 -5.54 -3.83 10.19
N ALA A 85 -4.93 -3.78 11.38
CA ALA A 85 -4.43 -2.55 11.96
C ALA A 85 -3.33 -1.90 11.11
N LEU A 86 -2.39 -2.69 10.57
CA LEU A 86 -1.33 -2.20 9.70
C LEU A 86 -1.89 -1.58 8.41
N ARG A 87 -2.94 -2.18 7.82
CA ARG A 87 -3.65 -1.58 6.68
C ARG A 87 -4.27 -0.24 7.02
N SER A 88 -4.99 -0.14 8.14
CA SER A 88 -5.58 1.13 8.59
C SER A 88 -4.51 2.19 8.90
N LEU A 89 -3.38 1.80 9.49
CA LEU A 89 -2.26 2.72 9.71
C LEU A 89 -1.66 3.25 8.41
N ALA A 90 -1.55 2.42 7.37
CA ALA A 90 -1.11 2.88 6.06
C ALA A 90 -2.11 3.83 5.41
N GLU A 91 -3.41 3.50 5.42
CA GLU A 91 -4.49 4.35 4.89
C GLU A 91 -4.39 5.76 5.48
N ASN A 92 -4.28 5.85 6.80
CA ASN A 92 -4.19 7.13 7.52
C ASN A 92 -2.92 7.93 7.22
N LYS A 93 -1.90 7.30 6.61
CA LYS A 93 -0.58 7.91 6.39
C LYS A 93 -0.23 8.08 4.91
N VAL A 94 -1.09 7.68 3.97
CA VAL A 94 -0.83 7.73 2.51
C VAL A 94 -0.34 9.10 2.06
N SER A 95 -0.99 10.19 2.50
CA SER A 95 -0.63 11.56 2.13
C SER A 95 0.77 11.97 2.62
N CYS A 96 1.24 11.39 3.73
CA CYS A 96 2.54 11.67 4.34
C CYS A 96 3.67 10.77 3.79
N MET A 97 3.37 9.78 2.96
CA MET A 97 4.38 8.91 2.38
C MET A 97 5.26 9.67 1.40
N LYS A 98 6.55 9.35 1.31
CA LYS A 98 7.40 9.83 0.21
C LYS A 98 7.10 9.00 -1.04
N ASP A 99 7.46 9.49 -2.22
CA ASP A 99 7.14 8.84 -3.49
C ASP A 99 7.62 7.38 -3.54
N LYS A 100 8.86 7.15 -3.10
CA LYS A 100 9.43 5.81 -2.97
C LYS A 100 8.63 4.94 -2.01
N ASP A 101 8.33 5.45 -0.81
CA ASP A 101 7.62 4.69 0.22
C ASP A 101 6.19 4.34 -0.21
N LEU A 102 5.53 5.24 -0.95
CA LEU A 102 4.21 5.02 -1.51
C LEU A 102 4.21 3.87 -2.53
N VAL A 103 5.14 3.90 -3.49
CA VAL A 103 5.28 2.84 -4.50
C VAL A 103 5.65 1.51 -3.85
N ASP A 104 6.59 1.53 -2.91
CA ASP A 104 7.05 0.36 -2.17
C ASP A 104 5.93 -0.28 -1.33
N THR A 105 5.10 0.54 -0.69
CA THR A 105 3.94 0.08 0.07
C THR A 105 2.89 -0.50 -0.88
N LEU A 106 2.53 0.21 -1.95
CA LEU A 106 1.55 -0.25 -2.94
C LEU A 106 1.95 -1.60 -3.54
N TYR A 107 3.22 -1.72 -3.94
CA TYR A 107 3.76 -2.97 -4.45
C TYR A 107 3.59 -4.11 -3.43
N SER A 108 4.03 -3.89 -2.19
CA SER A 108 3.97 -4.91 -1.15
C SER A 108 2.52 -5.32 -0.82
N VAL A 109 1.61 -4.36 -0.72
CA VAL A 109 0.17 -4.57 -0.46
C VAL A 109 -0.46 -5.43 -1.56
N ILE A 110 -0.20 -5.13 -2.83
CA ILE A 110 -0.70 -5.93 -3.96
C ILE A 110 -0.10 -7.35 -3.93
N ARG A 111 1.21 -7.47 -3.64
CA ARG A 111 1.88 -8.78 -3.58
C ARG A 111 1.42 -9.64 -2.40
N LEU A 112 0.96 -9.02 -1.33
CA LEU A 112 0.29 -9.68 -0.21
C LEU A 112 -1.16 -10.06 -0.53
N GLY A 113 -1.66 -9.79 -1.74
CA GLY A 113 -2.99 -10.21 -2.19
C GLY A 113 -4.14 -9.35 -1.68
N VAL A 114 -3.87 -8.13 -1.17
CA VAL A 114 -4.93 -7.20 -0.77
C VAL A 114 -5.76 -6.83 -2.00
N ASN A 115 -7.08 -7.01 -1.88
CA ASN A 115 -8.04 -6.77 -2.96
C ASN A 115 -7.86 -5.36 -3.55
N SER A 116 -7.89 -5.23 -4.87
CA SER A 116 -7.79 -3.96 -5.59
C SER A 116 -8.89 -2.96 -5.23
N HIS A 117 -10.06 -3.46 -4.81
CA HIS A 117 -11.17 -2.64 -4.34
C HIS A 117 -11.03 -2.21 -2.87
N HIS A 118 -10.01 -2.68 -2.17
CA HIS A 118 -9.75 -2.25 -0.80
C HIS A 118 -9.35 -0.77 -0.77
N THR A 119 -9.88 -0.04 0.22
CA THR A 119 -9.66 1.40 0.40
C THR A 119 -8.18 1.77 0.37
N LEU A 120 -7.31 1.05 1.10
CA LEU A 120 -5.86 1.22 1.03
C LEU A 120 -5.28 1.22 -0.39
N VAL A 121 -5.64 0.23 -1.21
CA VAL A 121 -5.10 0.10 -2.59
C VAL A 121 -5.59 1.28 -3.44
N GLN A 122 -6.86 1.65 -3.30
CA GLN A 122 -7.43 2.80 -3.99
C GLN A 122 -6.73 4.10 -3.60
N GLN A 123 -6.55 4.36 -2.30
CA GLN A 123 -5.90 5.58 -1.81
C GLN A 123 -4.45 5.69 -2.26
N LEU A 124 -3.67 4.61 -2.15
CA LEU A 124 -2.29 4.57 -2.64
C LEU A 124 -2.22 4.83 -4.15
N THR A 125 -3.13 4.23 -4.92
CA THR A 125 -3.19 4.40 -6.39
C THR A 125 -3.54 5.83 -6.77
N VAL A 126 -4.57 6.42 -6.14
CA VAL A 126 -5.00 7.80 -6.39
C VAL A 126 -3.90 8.79 -6.02
N GLU A 127 -3.27 8.66 -4.86
CA GLU A 127 -2.19 9.55 -4.45
C GLU A 127 -0.95 9.39 -5.35
N GLY A 128 -0.65 8.17 -5.80
CA GLY A 128 0.39 7.90 -6.79
C GLY A 128 0.14 8.62 -8.12
N TRP A 129 -1.08 8.52 -8.66
CA TRP A 129 -1.46 9.23 -9.89
C TRP A 129 -1.40 10.74 -9.74
N LYS A 130 -1.89 11.28 -8.62
CA LYS A 130 -1.82 12.72 -8.32
C LYS A 130 -0.38 13.25 -8.28
N ARG A 131 0.55 12.47 -7.73
CA ARG A 131 1.99 12.83 -7.71
C ARG A 131 2.60 12.78 -9.10
N LEU A 132 2.27 11.75 -9.87
CA LEU A 132 2.74 11.63 -11.24
C LEU A 132 2.22 12.78 -12.12
N GLU A 133 0.95 13.13 -12.01
CA GLU A 133 0.37 14.25 -12.75
C GLU A 133 1.07 15.57 -12.42
N ARG A 134 1.29 15.86 -11.13
CA ARG A 134 2.07 17.04 -10.70
C ARG A 134 3.49 17.02 -11.25
N TYR A 135 4.14 15.87 -11.29
CA TYR A 135 5.47 15.72 -11.86
C TYR A 135 5.44 16.03 -13.36
N VAL A 136 4.56 15.38 -14.12
CA VAL A 136 4.39 15.60 -15.56
C VAL A 136 4.10 17.09 -15.84
N LEU A 137 3.12 17.69 -15.16
CA LEU A 137 2.81 19.12 -15.32
C LEU A 137 3.98 20.04 -14.95
N LYS A 138 4.86 19.65 -14.03
CA LYS A 138 6.06 20.43 -13.70
C LYS A 138 7.08 20.43 -14.84
N TYR A 139 7.29 19.29 -15.49
CA TYR A 139 8.36 19.09 -16.48
C TYR A 139 7.91 19.18 -17.95
N LEU A 140 6.63 19.31 -18.22
CA LEU A 140 6.13 19.60 -19.56
C LEU A 140 6.44 21.05 -19.98
N ASN A 141 6.73 21.26 -21.25
CA ASN A 141 6.84 22.60 -21.84
C ASN A 141 5.45 23.28 -21.90
N PRO A 142 5.35 24.62 -21.91
CA PRO A 142 4.07 25.34 -21.88
C PRO A 142 3.07 24.90 -22.97
N LYS A 143 3.56 24.61 -24.18
CA LYS A 143 2.74 24.12 -25.31
C LYS A 143 2.08 22.76 -25.03
N THR A 144 2.78 21.85 -24.36
CA THR A 144 2.25 20.52 -23.98
C THR A 144 1.36 20.53 -22.75
N LYS A 145 1.50 21.54 -21.86
CA LYS A 145 0.59 21.71 -20.71
C LYS A 145 -0.83 22.06 -21.18
N MET A 146 -0.96 22.89 -22.21
CA MET A 146 -2.26 23.34 -22.71
C MET A 146 -3.09 22.18 -23.32
N GLY A 147 -2.44 21.29 -24.08
CA GLY A 147 -3.14 20.13 -24.68
C GLY A 147 -3.61 19.07 -23.67
N LEU A 148 -2.93 18.91 -22.52
CA LEU A 148 -3.37 17.97 -21.47
C LEU A 148 -4.50 18.53 -20.60
N SER A 149 -4.55 19.85 -20.39
CA SER A 149 -5.68 20.50 -19.72
C SER A 149 -7.00 20.37 -20.49
N ASP A 150 -6.94 20.27 -21.81
CA ASP A 150 -8.11 20.01 -22.66
C ASP A 150 -8.54 18.53 -22.63
N VAL A 151 -7.60 17.59 -22.51
CA VAL A 151 -7.88 16.15 -22.35
C VAL A 151 -8.47 15.83 -20.97
N GLY A 152 -7.99 16.48 -19.90
CA GLY A 152 -8.56 16.34 -18.56
C GLY A 152 -10.01 16.81 -18.46
N ARG A 153 -10.36 17.87 -19.22
CA ARG A 153 -11.72 18.43 -19.28
C ARG A 153 -12.69 17.51 -20.04
N ASN A 154 -12.23 16.76 -21.05
CA ASN A 154 -13.05 15.82 -21.82
C ASN A 154 -13.36 14.49 -21.12
N ARG A 155 -12.79 14.23 -19.93
CA ARG A 155 -13.23 13.09 -19.10
C ARG A 155 -14.47 13.42 -18.26
N GLU A 156 -14.81 14.70 -18.12
CA GLU A 156 -16.05 15.17 -17.52
C GLU A 156 -17.01 15.61 -18.64
N SER A 157 -17.92 14.70 -19.03
CA SER A 157 -19.00 14.85 -20.04
C SER A 157 -18.65 14.35 -21.46
N PRO A 158 -19.49 13.45 -22.02
CA PRO A 158 -20.82 13.86 -22.47
C PRO A 158 -21.95 13.01 -21.89
N ARG A 159 -22.77 13.59 -21.01
CA ARG A 159 -24.19 13.20 -20.91
C ARG A 159 -24.99 14.03 -21.90
N GLY A 160 -24.85 13.68 -23.18
CA GLY A 160 -25.85 14.00 -24.20
C GLY A 160 -26.90 12.89 -24.18
N THR A 161 -28.13 13.22 -23.84
CA THR A 161 -29.27 12.32 -24.06
C THR A 161 -29.50 12.15 -25.57
N PRO A 162 -29.87 10.95 -26.06
CA PRO A 162 -30.26 10.79 -27.46
C PRO A 162 -31.63 11.45 -27.66
N LYS A 163 -31.71 12.44 -28.55
CA LYS A 163 -32.98 12.83 -29.17
C LYS A 163 -32.97 12.33 -30.60
N ASP A 164 -33.73 11.26 -30.78
CA ASP A 164 -34.61 10.94 -31.90
C ASP A 164 -34.19 11.35 -33.33
N GLY A 165 -34.15 10.32 -34.19
CA GLY A 165 -34.50 10.47 -35.59
C GLY A 165 -33.32 10.36 -36.55
N VAL A 166 -33.14 9.15 -37.10
CA VAL A 166 -33.10 8.84 -38.54
C VAL A 166 -32.47 7.44 -38.66
N TRP A 167 -33.33 6.42 -38.70
CA TRP A 167 -32.96 5.08 -39.15
C TRP A 167 -32.90 5.08 -40.67
N GLY A 168 -31.71 5.33 -41.22
CA GLY A 168 -31.38 5.04 -42.61
C GLY A 168 -30.81 3.64 -42.72
N HIS A 169 -31.64 2.70 -43.20
CA HIS A 169 -31.29 1.33 -43.55
C HIS A 169 -30.05 1.27 -44.47
N PHE A 170 -29.02 0.53 -44.05
CA PHE A 170 -28.12 -0.16 -44.97
C PHE A 170 -27.81 -1.55 -44.41
N VAL A 171 -28.57 -2.53 -44.89
CA VAL A 171 -28.34 -3.96 -44.67
C VAL A 171 -27.27 -4.43 -45.65
N GLN A 172 -26.25 -5.10 -45.12
CA GLN A 172 -25.24 -5.82 -45.88
C GLN A 172 -25.82 -7.05 -46.59
N ASN A 173 -25.34 -7.23 -47.81
CA ASN A 173 -25.18 -8.46 -48.61
C ASN A 173 -25.53 -9.80 -47.95
N GLY A 174 -26.36 -10.56 -48.68
CA GLY A 174 -26.47 -12.01 -48.56
C GLY A 174 -26.77 -12.64 -49.91
N LYS A 175 -25.71 -12.96 -50.67
CA LYS A 175 -25.50 -14.16 -51.51
C LYS A 175 -24.22 -14.02 -52.32
#